data_AF-D4JSX5-F1
#
_entry.id   AF-D4JSX5-F1
#
_cell.length_a   1.000
_cell.length_b   1.000
_cell.length_c   1.000
_cell.angle_alpha   90.00
_cell.angle_beta   90.00
_cell.angle_gamma   90.00
#
_symmetry.space_group_name_H-M   'P 1'
#
loop_
_entity.id
_entity.type
_entity.pdbx_description
1 polymer ?
#
loop_
_entity_poly.entity_id
_entity_poly.type
_entity_poly.pdbx_seq_one_letter_code
_entity_poly.pdbx_strand_id
1 'polypeptide(L)'
;MKFMSLSDSQSPDPSIYDEVFDAEIDENKLEEIYGRFNTVGHPLFRGHSLSVSDVVVADGKASICQSVGFRDVPFDTTKTHKPDNLMRVVYVEPNKAPYVAEVAHTLEAEQKAVGGYIEVVYPDDNETCIICNEEGKLIGMEGNRRIGDGSSIIAGPFFICGTTEEDFRGLTDSEVDLYMDRFKEPEQISPEEVSADTGCTIIFSM
;
A
#
# COMPACT_ATOMS: atom_id res chain seq x y z
N MET A 1 47.02 13.45 9.30
CA MET A 1 45.66 13.16 8.80
C MET A 1 45.46 11.66 8.85
N LYS A 2 44.38 11.18 9.46
CA LYS A 2 44.02 9.75 9.47
C LYS A 2 42.69 9.61 8.75
N PHE A 3 42.64 8.72 7.76
CA PHE A 3 41.42 8.32 7.08
C PHE A 3 41.04 6.96 7.65
N MET A 4 39.85 6.86 8.25
CA MET A 4 39.30 5.61 8.78
C MET A 4 38.09 5.27 7.91
N SER A 5 38.14 4.14 7.22
CA SER A 5 37.02 3.60 6.45
C SER A 5 36.17 2.73 7.37
N LEU A 6 34.85 2.72 7.16
CA LEU A 6 33.97 1.73 7.76
C LEU A 6 34.42 0.34 7.29
N SER A 7 34.79 -0.54 8.23
CA SER A 7 35.04 -1.93 7.91
C SER A 7 33.74 -2.59 7.47
N ASP A 8 33.75 -3.36 6.39
CA ASP A 8 32.59 -4.14 5.90
C ASP A 8 31.94 -5.05 6.95
N SER A 9 32.61 -5.28 8.08
CA SER A 9 32.13 -6.08 9.21
C SER A 9 31.18 -5.35 10.17
N GLN A 10 30.98 -4.04 10.05
CA GLN A 10 30.08 -3.34 10.97
C GLN A 10 28.63 -3.57 10.55
N SER A 11 27.85 -4.18 11.44
CA SER A 11 26.41 -4.35 11.25
C SER A 11 25.71 -3.03 11.60
N PRO A 12 24.68 -2.62 10.84
CA PRO A 12 23.91 -1.44 11.18
C PRO A 12 23.19 -1.63 12.52
N ASP A 13 23.05 -0.55 13.29
CA ASP A 13 22.26 -0.54 14.53
C ASP A 13 20.78 -0.35 14.15
N PRO A 14 19.88 -1.32 14.37
CA PRO A 14 18.49 -1.17 13.95
C PRO A 14 17.74 -0.03 14.66
N SER A 15 18.20 0.40 15.84
CA SER A 15 17.54 1.45 16.63
C SER A 15 17.63 2.86 16.04
N ILE A 16 18.34 3.04 14.92
CA ILE A 16 18.40 4.32 14.19
C ILE A 16 17.57 4.31 12.90
N TYR A 17 16.84 3.23 12.63
CA TYR A 17 16.03 3.06 11.42
C TYR A 17 14.54 3.22 11.72
N ASP A 18 13.84 3.89 10.80
CA ASP A 18 12.38 3.94 10.76
C ASP A 18 11.83 2.89 9.78
N GLU A 19 10.79 2.16 10.18
CA GLU A 19 10.06 1.26 9.30
C GLU A 19 9.10 2.07 8.39
N VAL A 20 9.50 2.22 7.14
CA VAL A 20 8.82 3.06 6.16
C VAL A 20 7.90 2.29 5.20
N PHE A 21 7.92 0.96 5.26
CA PHE A 21 7.12 0.07 4.40
C PHE A 21 7.04 -1.33 5.00
N ASP A 22 5.84 -1.89 5.04
CA ASP A 22 5.59 -3.29 5.39
C ASP A 22 4.36 -3.79 4.63
N ALA A 23 4.60 -4.54 3.55
CA ALA A 23 3.58 -5.17 2.73
C ALA A 23 4.20 -6.22 1.79
N GLU A 24 3.38 -7.18 1.36
CA GLU A 24 3.74 -8.08 0.27
C GLU A 24 3.78 -7.33 -1.07
N ILE A 25 4.83 -7.58 -1.85
CA ILE A 25 5.00 -7.04 -3.21
C ILE A 25 5.43 -8.17 -4.16
N ASP A 26 5.16 -7.98 -5.46
CA ASP A 26 5.45 -8.97 -6.49
C ASP A 26 6.96 -9.18 -6.72
N GLU A 27 7.79 -8.15 -6.47
CA GLU A 27 9.24 -8.21 -6.66
C GLU A 27 9.94 -8.96 -5.52
N ASN A 28 10.75 -9.95 -5.87
CA ASN A 28 11.51 -10.75 -4.91
C ASN A 28 13.05 -10.60 -5.05
N LYS A 29 13.53 -9.83 -6.04
CA LYS A 29 14.95 -9.54 -6.20
C LYS A 29 15.25 -8.12 -5.72
N LEU A 30 16.34 -7.97 -4.96
CA LEU A 30 16.76 -6.68 -4.39
C LEU A 30 16.90 -5.58 -5.46
N GLU A 31 17.36 -5.91 -6.66
CA GLU A 31 17.50 -4.93 -7.74
C GLU A 31 16.16 -4.51 -8.36
N GLU A 32 15.18 -5.41 -8.38
CA GLU A 32 13.81 -5.10 -8.83
C GLU A 32 13.13 -4.23 -7.78
N ILE A 33 13.30 -4.55 -6.49
CA ILE A 33 12.83 -3.72 -5.36
C ILE A 33 13.47 -2.33 -5.43
N TYR A 34 14.79 -2.25 -5.59
CA TYR A 34 15.50 -0.97 -5.75
C TYR A 34 14.93 -0.17 -6.92
N GLY A 35 14.73 -0.81 -8.07
CA GLY A 35 14.10 -0.19 -9.24
C GLY A 35 12.71 0.35 -8.92
N ARG A 36 11.85 -0.46 -8.27
CA ARG A 36 10.48 -0.07 -7.89
C ARG A 36 10.48 1.18 -7.03
N PHE A 37 11.20 1.18 -5.89
CA PHE A 37 11.19 2.29 -4.93
C PHE A 37 11.97 3.54 -5.38
N ASN A 38 12.70 3.49 -6.49
CA ASN A 38 13.41 4.64 -7.07
C ASN A 38 12.75 5.21 -8.33
N THR A 39 11.78 4.52 -8.94
CA THR A 39 11.17 4.96 -10.21
C THR A 39 9.67 5.16 -10.09
N VAL A 40 8.92 4.10 -9.74
CA VAL A 40 7.47 4.10 -9.66
C VAL A 40 7.00 4.39 -8.23
N GLY A 41 7.71 3.85 -7.24
CA GLY A 41 7.35 3.87 -5.83
C GLY A 41 6.31 2.83 -5.45
N HIS A 42 5.73 3.01 -4.27
CA HIS A 42 4.55 2.31 -3.81
C HIS A 42 3.64 3.33 -3.11
N PRO A 43 2.31 3.33 -3.32
CA PRO A 43 1.39 4.28 -2.67
C PRO A 43 1.53 4.31 -1.14
N LEU A 44 1.67 3.13 -0.53
CA LEU A 44 1.88 2.94 0.91
C LEU A 44 3.31 3.24 1.42
N PHE A 45 4.25 3.60 0.54
CA PHE A 45 5.61 3.93 0.94
C PHE A 45 5.67 5.27 1.68
N ARG A 46 6.21 5.28 2.89
CA ARG A 46 6.30 6.48 3.75
C ARG A 46 7.68 7.15 3.74
N GLY A 47 8.66 6.50 3.12
CA GLY A 47 10.07 6.92 3.15
C GLY A 47 10.52 7.72 1.93
N HIS A 48 11.83 7.92 1.86
CA HIS A 48 12.52 8.47 0.69
C HIS A 48 12.98 7.36 -0.25
N SER A 49 13.38 7.72 -1.47
CA SER A 49 13.98 6.79 -2.43
C SER A 49 15.07 5.91 -1.80
N LEU A 50 15.06 4.62 -2.13
CA LEU A 50 15.99 3.63 -1.56
C LEU A 50 17.44 3.96 -1.96
N SER A 51 18.33 4.05 -0.97
CA SER A 51 19.64 4.66 -1.07
C SER A 51 20.69 3.96 -0.19
N VAL A 52 21.97 4.38 -0.31
CA VAL A 52 23.07 3.79 0.46
C VAL A 52 22.79 3.84 1.96
N SER A 53 22.98 2.71 2.62
CA SER A 53 22.73 2.47 4.06
C SER A 53 21.29 2.09 4.43
N ASP A 54 20.34 2.16 3.49
CA ASP A 54 18.99 1.62 3.71
C ASP A 54 19.03 0.09 3.78
N VAL A 55 18.15 -0.48 4.59
CA VAL A 55 18.04 -1.93 4.79
C VAL A 55 16.74 -2.43 4.18
N VAL A 56 16.83 -3.45 3.34
CA VAL A 56 15.70 -4.18 2.78
C VAL A 56 15.66 -5.55 3.43
N VAL A 57 14.49 -5.94 3.93
CA VAL A 57 14.25 -7.30 4.44
C VAL A 57 13.29 -7.99 3.49
N ALA A 58 13.75 -9.05 2.83
CA ALA A 58 12.96 -9.86 1.92
C ALA A 58 13.21 -11.34 2.21
N ASP A 59 12.17 -12.17 2.23
CA ASP A 59 12.26 -13.61 2.55
C ASP A 59 13.02 -13.90 3.87
N GLY A 60 12.82 -13.05 4.88
CA GLY A 60 13.51 -13.16 6.18
C GLY A 60 14.99 -12.80 6.17
N LYS A 61 15.51 -12.27 5.05
CA LYS A 61 16.91 -11.92 4.86
C LYS A 61 17.09 -10.41 4.73
N ALA A 62 17.89 -9.83 5.62
CA ALA A 62 18.20 -8.41 5.61
C ALA A 62 19.44 -8.10 4.76
N SER A 63 19.33 -7.08 3.91
CA SER A 63 20.40 -6.62 3.02
C SER A 63 20.50 -5.11 3.07
N ILE A 64 21.72 -4.59 3.28
CA ILE A 64 21.99 -3.15 3.25
C ILE A 64 22.37 -2.71 1.83
N CYS A 65 21.77 -1.63 1.36
CA CYS A 65 22.07 -1.02 0.07
C CYS A 65 23.46 -0.37 0.11
N GLN A 66 24.28 -0.67 -0.90
CA GLN A 66 25.61 -0.09 -1.07
C GLN A 66 25.66 0.88 -2.24
N SER A 67 26.82 1.50 -2.48
CA SER A 67 27.05 2.28 -3.70
C SER A 67 26.98 1.43 -4.97
N VAL A 68 27.20 0.12 -4.85
CA VAL A 68 27.03 -0.88 -5.92
C VAL A 68 26.43 -2.13 -5.30
N GLY A 69 25.16 -2.41 -5.62
CA GLY A 69 24.44 -3.61 -5.18
C GLY A 69 24.12 -3.62 -3.67
N PHE A 70 23.97 -4.83 -3.14
CA PHE A 70 23.53 -5.08 -1.77
C PHE A 70 24.46 -6.02 -1.03
N ARG A 71 24.49 -5.91 0.31
CA ARG A 71 25.23 -6.81 1.19
C ARG A 71 24.35 -7.34 2.30
N ASP A 72 24.40 -8.65 2.50
CA ASP A 72 23.69 -9.31 3.60
C ASP A 72 24.22 -8.84 4.95
N VAL A 73 23.30 -8.57 5.88
CA VAL A 73 23.60 -8.15 7.25
C VAL A 73 22.68 -8.85 8.24
N PRO A 74 23.14 -9.16 9.46
CA PRO A 74 22.22 -9.43 10.55
C PRO A 74 21.47 -8.13 10.88
N PHE A 75 20.15 -8.19 10.91
CA PHE A 75 19.31 -7.04 11.24
C PHE A 75 18.08 -7.51 12.01
N ASP A 76 17.79 -6.84 13.12
CA ASP A 76 16.67 -7.17 14.00
C ASP A 76 15.60 -6.09 13.85
N THR A 77 14.59 -6.37 13.04
CA THR A 77 13.50 -5.42 12.72
C THR A 77 12.67 -5.06 13.96
N THR A 78 12.67 -5.89 15.00
CA THR A 78 11.90 -5.59 16.24
C THR A 78 12.45 -4.40 17.03
N LYS A 79 13.64 -3.92 16.66
CA LYS A 79 14.33 -2.78 17.30
C LYS A 79 14.21 -1.48 16.51
N THR A 80 13.60 -1.49 15.33
CA THR A 80 13.40 -0.27 14.54
C THR A 80 12.29 0.57 15.14
N HIS A 81 12.26 1.84 14.75
CA HIS A 81 11.17 2.75 15.08
C HIS A 81 10.00 2.52 14.13
N LYS A 82 8.81 2.32 14.68
CA LYS A 82 7.57 2.20 13.94
C LYS A 82 6.61 3.33 14.38
N PRO A 83 6.03 4.09 13.45
CA PRO A 83 5.07 5.13 13.82
C PRO A 83 3.86 4.56 14.58
N ASP A 84 3.40 5.29 15.60
CA ASP A 84 2.26 4.87 16.43
C ASP A 84 0.90 5.02 15.74
N ASN A 85 0.85 5.75 14.61
CA ASN A 85 -0.37 6.09 13.90
C ASN A 85 -0.63 5.20 12.67
N LEU A 86 -0.13 3.97 12.64
CA LEU A 86 -0.34 3.07 11.52
C LEU A 86 -1.62 2.25 11.70
N MET A 87 -2.45 2.25 10.67
CA MET A 87 -3.61 1.37 10.55
C MET A 87 -3.23 0.14 9.75
N ARG A 88 -3.45 -1.03 10.35
CA ARG A 88 -3.47 -2.29 9.62
C ARG A 88 -4.72 -2.32 8.74
N VAL A 89 -4.54 -2.53 7.45
CA VAL A 89 -5.60 -2.52 6.43
C VAL A 89 -5.52 -3.74 5.54
N VAL A 90 -6.61 -4.03 4.82
CA VAL A 90 -6.55 -4.86 3.61
C VAL A 90 -6.51 -3.92 2.42
N TYR A 91 -5.45 -3.98 1.63
CA TYR A 91 -5.24 -3.14 0.45
C TYR A 91 -5.51 -3.95 -0.82
N VAL A 92 -6.18 -3.33 -1.80
CA VAL A 92 -6.63 -4.00 -3.03
C VAL A 92 -6.29 -3.15 -4.24
N GLU A 93 -5.44 -3.69 -5.12
CA GLU A 93 -5.12 -3.08 -6.41
C GLU A 93 -5.97 -3.71 -7.54
N PRO A 94 -6.27 -2.96 -8.63
CA PRO A 94 -6.89 -3.52 -9.81
C PRO A 94 -6.13 -4.75 -10.31
N ASN A 95 -6.87 -5.80 -10.70
CA ASN A 95 -6.33 -7.07 -11.21
C ASN A 95 -5.41 -7.86 -10.26
N LYS A 96 -5.29 -7.48 -8.99
CA LYS A 96 -4.48 -8.21 -8.01
C LYS A 96 -5.31 -8.78 -6.87
N ALA A 97 -4.78 -9.83 -6.24
CA ALA A 97 -5.30 -10.34 -4.98
C ALA A 97 -5.09 -9.29 -3.86
N PRO A 98 -5.95 -9.27 -2.83
CA PRO A 98 -5.77 -8.37 -1.69
C PRO A 98 -4.55 -8.79 -0.88
N TYR A 99 -3.96 -7.84 -0.15
CA TYR A 99 -2.90 -8.12 0.81
C TYR A 99 -3.03 -7.25 2.05
N VAL A 100 -2.46 -7.72 3.15
CA VAL A 100 -2.40 -6.95 4.40
C VAL A 100 -1.26 -5.96 4.30
N ALA A 101 -1.53 -4.72 4.70
CA ALA A 101 -0.54 -3.65 4.69
C ALA A 101 -0.83 -2.64 5.80
N GLU A 102 0.02 -1.61 5.87
CA GLU A 102 -0.14 -0.51 6.81
C GLU A 102 -0.23 0.84 6.10
N VAL A 103 -1.25 1.60 6.46
CA VAL A 103 -1.48 2.99 6.02
C VAL A 103 -1.32 3.90 7.23
N ALA A 104 -0.60 5.02 7.09
CA ALA A 104 -0.57 6.00 8.17
C ALA A 104 -1.94 6.69 8.29
N HIS A 105 -2.43 6.88 9.52
CA HIS A 105 -3.68 7.57 9.83
C HIS A 105 -3.51 9.08 9.68
N THR A 106 -3.35 9.51 8.43
CA THR A 106 -3.30 10.91 8.01
C THR A 106 -3.98 11.03 6.65
N LEU A 107 -4.72 12.12 6.44
CA LEU A 107 -5.40 12.38 5.16
C LEU A 107 -4.45 12.31 3.96
N GLU A 108 -3.21 12.80 4.10
CA GLU A 108 -2.20 12.75 3.03
C GLU A 108 -1.84 11.31 2.65
N ALA A 109 -1.64 10.43 3.63
CA ALA A 109 -1.29 9.04 3.37
C ALA A 109 -2.47 8.26 2.78
N GLU A 110 -3.69 8.52 3.25
CA GLU A 110 -4.91 7.90 2.73
C GLU A 110 -5.18 8.33 1.27
N GLN A 111 -5.06 9.63 0.97
CA GLN A 111 -5.18 10.17 -0.39
C GLN A 111 -4.11 9.60 -1.32
N LYS A 112 -2.87 9.49 -0.84
CA LYS A 112 -1.79 8.85 -1.60
C LYS A 112 -2.09 7.38 -1.86
N ALA A 113 -2.63 6.65 -0.87
CA ALA A 113 -2.96 5.24 -0.97
C ALA A 113 -4.03 4.95 -2.04
N VAL A 114 -5.01 5.83 -2.22
CA VAL A 114 -6.07 5.67 -3.25
C VAL A 114 -5.82 6.47 -4.53
N GLY A 115 -4.77 7.29 -4.55
CA GLY A 115 -4.36 8.08 -5.72
C GLY A 115 -5.24 9.30 -6.02
N GLY A 116 -5.84 9.92 -5.00
CA GLY A 116 -6.72 11.09 -5.17
C GLY A 116 -7.48 11.44 -3.90
N TYR A 117 -8.55 12.25 -4.03
CA TYR A 117 -9.44 12.53 -2.90
C TYR A 117 -10.14 11.26 -2.43
N ILE A 118 -10.30 11.14 -1.11
CA ILE A 118 -10.88 9.95 -0.51
C ILE A 118 -12.42 10.01 -0.54
N GLU A 119 -13.03 8.87 -0.82
CA GLU A 119 -14.44 8.60 -0.58
C GLU A 119 -14.55 7.44 0.41
N VAL A 120 -15.51 7.53 1.33
CA VAL A 120 -15.80 6.49 2.32
C VAL A 120 -17.05 5.74 1.89
N VAL A 121 -16.91 4.44 1.64
CA VAL A 121 -18.00 3.54 1.27
C VAL A 121 -18.19 2.50 2.36
N TYR A 122 -19.42 2.36 2.87
CA TYR A 122 -19.74 1.38 3.90
C TYR A 122 -20.29 0.11 3.25
N PRO A 123 -19.53 -1.00 3.23
CA PRO A 123 -19.99 -2.22 2.58
C PRO A 123 -21.08 -2.95 3.38
N ASP A 124 -21.08 -2.88 4.72
CA ASP A 124 -21.97 -3.61 5.62
C ASP A 124 -22.34 -2.80 6.89
N ASP A 125 -22.19 -3.39 8.08
CA ASP A 125 -22.73 -3.00 9.40
C ASP A 125 -22.10 -1.77 10.09
N ASN A 126 -21.41 -0.94 9.32
CA ASN A 126 -20.71 0.26 9.77
C ASN A 126 -19.56 0.03 10.77
N GLU A 127 -19.09 -1.21 10.99
CA GLU A 127 -17.88 -1.49 11.81
C GLU A 127 -16.57 -1.38 11.00
N THR A 128 -16.71 -1.41 9.67
CA THR A 128 -15.62 -1.25 8.70
C THR A 128 -16.09 -0.40 7.53
N CYS A 129 -15.13 0.24 6.86
CA CYS A 129 -15.39 1.00 5.65
C CYS A 129 -14.29 0.77 4.60
N ILE A 130 -14.66 1.04 3.36
CA ILE A 130 -13.75 1.09 2.22
C ILE A 130 -13.38 2.56 2.00
N ILE A 131 -12.09 2.82 1.87
CA ILE A 131 -11.55 4.09 1.43
C ILE A 131 -11.07 3.92 -0.01
N CYS A 132 -11.66 4.68 -0.93
CA CYS A 132 -11.33 4.67 -2.35
C CYS A 132 -11.21 6.09 -2.92
N ASN A 133 -10.89 6.20 -4.21
CA ASN A 133 -10.77 7.50 -4.87
C ASN A 133 -12.14 8.03 -5.31
N GLU A 134 -12.54 9.19 -4.77
CA GLU A 134 -13.81 9.88 -5.07
C GLU A 134 -14.00 10.15 -6.57
N GLU A 135 -12.91 10.44 -7.28
CA GLU A 135 -12.95 10.77 -8.71
C GLU A 135 -12.49 9.61 -9.60
N GLY A 136 -12.21 8.43 -9.03
CA GLY A 136 -11.53 7.32 -9.72
C GLY A 136 -12.17 6.96 -11.06
N LYS A 137 -13.50 6.85 -11.10
CA LYS A 137 -14.25 6.58 -12.35
C LYS A 137 -14.17 7.74 -13.34
N LEU A 138 -14.24 8.98 -12.83
CA LEU A 138 -14.25 10.21 -13.65
C LEU A 138 -12.90 10.46 -14.32
N ILE A 139 -11.80 10.13 -13.65
CA ILE A 139 -10.44 10.27 -14.18
C ILE A 139 -9.97 9.03 -14.95
N GLY A 140 -10.84 8.03 -15.12
CA GLY A 140 -10.57 6.84 -15.93
C GLY A 140 -9.62 5.84 -15.27
N MET A 141 -9.61 5.73 -13.93
CA MET A 141 -8.90 4.65 -13.26
C MET A 141 -9.48 3.28 -13.66
N GLU A 142 -8.62 2.27 -13.62
CA GLU A 142 -9.02 0.90 -13.93
C GLU A 142 -10.03 0.35 -12.91
N GLY A 143 -11.04 -0.38 -13.37
CA GLY A 143 -12.02 -1.02 -12.50
C GLY A 143 -11.36 -2.08 -11.61
N ASN A 144 -11.67 -2.07 -10.32
CA ASN A 144 -11.01 -2.91 -9.33
C ASN A 144 -11.92 -4.04 -8.81
N ARG A 145 -13.04 -3.68 -8.16
CA ARG A 145 -14.01 -4.63 -7.61
C ARG A 145 -15.42 -4.10 -7.73
N ARG A 146 -16.39 -5.00 -7.86
CA ARG A 146 -17.81 -4.67 -7.71
C ARG A 146 -18.19 -4.72 -6.23
N ILE A 147 -19.09 -3.83 -5.82
CA ILE A 147 -19.59 -3.72 -4.45
C ILE A 147 -21.12 -3.64 -4.42
N GLY A 148 -21.70 -3.72 -3.22
CA GLY A 148 -23.14 -3.85 -3.04
C GLY A 148 -23.64 -5.19 -3.60
N ASP A 149 -24.71 -5.14 -4.40
CA ASP A 149 -25.25 -6.27 -5.15
C ASP A 149 -24.60 -6.47 -6.54
N GLY A 150 -23.45 -5.82 -6.77
CA GLY A 150 -22.75 -5.81 -8.05
C GLY A 150 -23.12 -4.63 -8.95
N SER A 151 -23.94 -3.71 -8.47
CA SER A 151 -24.39 -2.51 -9.21
C SER A 151 -23.34 -1.41 -9.29
N SER A 152 -22.40 -1.34 -8.34
CA SER A 152 -21.37 -0.30 -8.31
C SER A 152 -19.97 -0.90 -8.41
N ILE A 153 -19.06 -0.14 -9.01
CA ILE A 153 -17.66 -0.47 -9.25
C ILE A 153 -16.77 0.50 -8.48
N ILE A 154 -15.76 -0.01 -7.79
CA ILE A 154 -14.64 0.81 -7.32
C ILE A 154 -13.61 0.89 -8.44
N ALA A 155 -13.18 2.10 -8.80
CA ALA A 155 -12.12 2.33 -9.77
C ALA A 155 -10.84 2.80 -9.06
N GLY A 156 -9.71 2.20 -9.42
CA GLY A 156 -8.41 2.43 -8.78
C GLY A 156 -8.20 1.60 -7.51
N PRO A 157 -7.03 1.76 -6.86
CA PRO A 157 -6.74 1.07 -5.61
C PRO A 157 -7.65 1.56 -4.47
N PHE A 158 -7.94 0.68 -3.53
CA PHE A 158 -8.70 1.00 -2.33
C PHE A 158 -8.16 0.22 -1.14
N PHE A 159 -8.55 0.60 0.06
CA PHE A 159 -8.27 -0.17 1.26
C PHE A 159 -9.46 -0.24 2.19
N ILE A 160 -9.46 -1.25 3.04
CA ILE A 160 -10.45 -1.44 4.09
C ILE A 160 -9.81 -1.10 5.43
N CYS A 161 -10.47 -0.26 6.22
CA CYS A 161 -10.13 0.00 7.61
C CYS A 161 -11.35 -0.19 8.52
N GLY A 162 -11.08 -0.32 9.82
CA GLY A 162 -12.13 -0.37 10.82
C GLY A 162 -12.59 1.03 11.14
N THR A 163 -13.81 1.14 11.65
CA THR A 163 -14.39 2.42 12.08
C THR A 163 -14.56 2.43 13.60
N THR A 164 -14.59 3.65 14.12
CA THR A 164 -15.09 4.01 15.45
C THR A 164 -16.25 4.99 15.27
N GLU A 165 -16.80 5.54 16.34
CA GLU A 165 -17.90 6.51 16.23
C GLU A 165 -17.50 7.79 15.47
N GLU A 166 -16.23 8.20 15.55
CA GLU A 166 -15.77 9.50 15.02
C GLU A 166 -14.54 9.41 14.10
N ASP A 167 -13.92 8.22 13.96
CA ASP A 167 -12.63 8.08 13.26
C ASP A 167 -12.38 6.66 12.72
N PHE A 168 -11.29 6.47 11.97
CA PHE A 168 -10.82 5.17 11.51
C PHE A 168 -9.87 4.49 12.51
N ARG A 169 -9.78 3.17 12.41
CA ARG A 169 -8.87 2.31 13.17
C ARG A 169 -8.32 1.20 12.29
N GLY A 170 -7.25 0.57 12.75
CA GLY A 170 -6.77 -0.69 12.17
C GLY A 170 -7.81 -1.82 12.27
N LEU A 171 -7.73 -2.75 11.33
CA LEU A 171 -8.53 -3.97 11.31
C LEU A 171 -8.06 -4.99 12.36
N THR A 172 -9.03 -5.64 12.99
CA THR A 172 -8.85 -6.86 13.79
C THR A 172 -8.54 -8.06 12.89
N ASP A 173 -8.08 -9.16 13.48
CA ASP A 173 -7.76 -10.38 12.73
C ASP A 173 -8.98 -10.94 11.98
N SER A 174 -10.16 -10.96 12.61
CA SER A 174 -11.37 -11.46 11.97
C SER A 174 -11.84 -10.58 10.80
N GLU A 175 -11.63 -9.26 10.89
CA GLU A 175 -11.96 -8.36 9.79
C GLU A 175 -10.97 -8.51 8.65
N VAL A 176 -9.67 -8.71 8.94
CA VAL A 176 -8.69 -9.03 7.91
C VAL A 176 -9.06 -10.32 7.19
N ASP A 177 -9.34 -11.40 7.92
CA ASP A 177 -9.72 -12.68 7.32
C ASP A 177 -10.97 -12.54 6.43
N LEU A 178 -11.97 -11.80 6.90
CA LEU A 178 -13.19 -11.51 6.16
C LEU A 178 -12.89 -10.82 4.82
N TYR A 179 -12.10 -9.75 4.83
CA TYR A 179 -11.87 -8.94 3.64
C TYR A 179 -10.83 -9.53 2.68
N MET A 180 -9.87 -10.28 3.20
CA MET A 180 -8.96 -11.09 2.39
C MET A 180 -9.74 -12.16 1.62
N ASP A 181 -10.75 -12.79 2.23
CA ASP A 181 -11.62 -13.76 1.53
C ASP A 181 -12.59 -13.06 0.56
N ARG A 182 -13.26 -11.99 1.00
CA ARG A 182 -14.23 -11.22 0.19
C ARG A 182 -13.66 -10.77 -1.14
N PHE A 183 -12.43 -10.23 -1.14
CA PHE A 183 -11.83 -9.63 -2.33
C PHE A 183 -10.77 -10.52 -3.00
N LYS A 184 -10.63 -11.77 -2.54
CA LYS A 184 -9.60 -12.72 -2.92
C LYS A 184 -9.36 -12.81 -4.43
N GLU A 185 -10.44 -12.97 -5.19
CA GLU A 185 -10.37 -13.15 -6.64
C GLU A 185 -10.41 -11.79 -7.34
N PRO A 186 -9.42 -11.48 -8.19
CA PRO A 186 -9.48 -10.33 -9.07
C PRO A 186 -10.67 -10.39 -10.02
N GLU A 187 -11.36 -9.26 -10.19
CA GLU A 187 -12.45 -9.14 -11.15
C GLU A 187 -11.96 -8.51 -12.46
N GLN A 188 -12.48 -8.99 -13.58
CA GLN A 188 -12.30 -8.34 -14.87
C GLN A 188 -13.45 -7.35 -15.08
N ILE A 189 -13.11 -6.07 -15.19
CA ILE A 189 -14.07 -4.95 -15.34
C ILE A 189 -13.57 -4.09 -16.50
N SER A 190 -14.38 -3.96 -17.54
CA SER A 190 -14.00 -3.19 -18.73
C SER A 190 -14.08 -1.67 -18.49
N PRO A 191 -13.33 -0.84 -19.24
CA PRO A 191 -13.48 0.61 -19.19
C PRO A 191 -14.91 1.09 -19.50
N GLU A 192 -15.63 0.38 -20.37
CA GLU A 192 -17.03 0.67 -20.69
C GLU A 192 -17.95 0.48 -19.49
N GLU A 193 -17.72 -0.57 -18.68
CA GLU A 193 -18.47 -0.80 -17.44
C GLU A 193 -18.18 0.28 -16.39
N VAL A 194 -16.91 0.64 -16.20
CA VAL A 194 -16.50 1.73 -15.29
C VAL A 194 -17.18 3.05 -15.72
N SER A 195 -17.15 3.35 -17.02
CA SER A 195 -17.76 4.58 -17.56
C SER A 195 -19.28 4.58 -17.41
N ALA A 196 -19.95 3.46 -17.64
CA ALA A 196 -21.39 3.33 -17.45
C ALA A 196 -21.82 3.55 -15.99
N ASP A 197 -20.95 3.24 -15.03
CA ASP A 197 -21.17 3.38 -13.59
C ASP A 197 -20.75 4.77 -13.03
N THR A 198 -20.50 5.76 -13.90
CA THR A 198 -20.28 7.16 -13.47
C THR A 198 -21.57 7.89 -13.09
N GLY A 199 -22.74 7.31 -13.38
CA GLY A 199 -24.04 7.98 -13.20
C GLY A 199 -24.26 9.20 -14.09
N CYS A 200 -23.34 9.45 -15.05
CA CYS A 200 -23.36 10.59 -15.97
C CYS A 200 -23.56 10.12 -17.42
N THR A 201 -24.39 10.83 -18.20
CA THR A 201 -24.48 10.61 -19.65
C THR A 201 -23.39 11.41 -20.36
N ILE A 202 -22.38 10.74 -20.89
CA ILE A 202 -21.36 11.38 -21.74
C ILE A 202 -21.94 11.57 -23.14
N ILE A 203 -22.23 12.82 -23.53
CA ILE A 203 -22.71 13.16 -24.88
C ILE A 203 -21.51 13.54 -25.73
N PHE A 204 -21.14 12.69 -26.69
CA PHE A 204 -20.20 13.08 -27.74
C PHE A 204 -20.92 13.97 -28.77
N SER A 205 -20.50 15.23 -28.88
CA SER A 205 -20.80 16.04 -30.06
C SER A 205 -19.90 15.59 -31.22
N MET A 206 -20.49 14.99 -32.25
CA MET A 206 -19.84 14.73 -33.54
C MET A 206 -19.51 16.01 -34.30
#